data_AF-A0AAV3YTM2-F1
#
_entry.id   AF-A0AAV3YTM2-F1
#
_cell.length_a   1.000
_cell.length_b   1.000
_cell.length_c   1.000
_cell.angle_alpha   90.00
_cell.angle_beta   90.00
_cell.angle_gamma   90.00
#
_symmetry.space_group_name_H-M   'P 1'
#
loop_
_entity.id
_entity.type
_entity.pdbx_description
1 polymer ?
#
loop_
_entity_poly.entity_id
_entity_poly.type
_entity_poly.pdbx_seq_one_letter_code
_entity_poly.pdbx_strand_id
1 'polypeptide(L)'
;MADPGAAGEPIVDDDQRTKQRNPKFTDRTGNACVNCLSATPKWCRQNLLLVLTIAGVIMGFIFGFSLRPANPSADAIMLIAFPGNVLMRMLKMMIVPLIVSCMITGLASLDAKNSGRMGLRAIVYYFLTTFVAIILGIVLVLSIHPGQPDNSARKRSLREKHPPTSLDAFLDLFRNIFPDNILQACFQHTKTVYVVDDPEEFILTNLDKSNSSDLITTTQRSVTTTLNLTSNESTTVVNETIQWVRSYPMEDGMNVLGQ
;
A
#
# COMPACT_ATOMS: atom_id res chain seq x y z
N MET A 1 -55.68 -10.21 54.29
CA MET A 1 -55.35 -8.80 54.59
C MET A 1 -54.33 -8.36 53.56
N ALA A 2 -54.69 -7.80 52.40
CA ALA A 2 -55.32 -6.50 52.14
C ALA A 2 -54.43 -5.33 52.58
N ASP A 3 -53.62 -4.84 51.66
CA ASP A 3 -52.93 -3.54 51.68
C ASP A 3 -53.71 -2.59 50.73
N PRO A 4 -54.07 -1.35 51.11
CA PRO A 4 -54.87 -0.46 50.30
C PRO A 4 -54.05 0.64 49.59
N GLY A 5 -54.47 0.97 48.36
CA GLY A 5 -54.62 2.37 47.92
C GLY A 5 -53.48 3.06 47.16
N ALA A 6 -53.60 3.07 45.82
CA ALA A 6 -53.47 4.22 44.89
C ALA A 6 -53.21 3.67 43.46
N ALA A 7 -54.20 3.44 42.58
CA ALA A 7 -54.89 4.42 41.70
C ALA A 7 -53.89 5.43 41.06
N GLY A 8 -53.47 5.30 39.78
CA GLY A 8 -54.23 5.63 38.54
C GLY A 8 -54.35 7.16 38.40
N GLU A 9 -53.92 7.92 37.38
CA GLU A 9 -53.57 7.83 35.95
C GLU A 9 -52.81 9.16 35.60
N PRO A 10 -52.49 9.61 34.35
CA PRO A 10 -52.62 9.00 33.01
C PRO A 10 -51.37 9.09 32.11
N ILE A 11 -51.47 8.37 31.00
CA ILE A 11 -50.69 8.46 29.76
C ILE A 11 -51.13 9.72 29.00
N VAL A 12 -50.18 10.54 28.58
CA VAL A 12 -50.44 11.72 27.74
C VAL A 12 -50.42 11.30 26.27
N ASP A 13 -51.61 11.13 25.72
CA ASP A 13 -51.90 11.22 24.28
C ASP A 13 -52.09 12.69 23.90
N ASP A 14 -51.36 13.17 22.89
CA ASP A 14 -51.70 14.39 22.16
C ASP A 14 -51.66 14.09 20.65
N ASP A 15 -52.68 13.37 20.20
CA ASP A 15 -53.15 13.40 18.83
C ASP A 15 -54.14 14.56 18.70
N GLN A 16 -53.71 15.66 18.08
CA GLN A 16 -54.61 16.52 17.31
C GLN A 16 -53.90 17.15 16.10
N ARG A 17 -54.46 16.80 14.94
CA ARG A 17 -54.51 17.57 13.68
C ARG A 17 -53.32 17.49 12.74
N THR A 18 -53.38 16.44 11.92
CA THR A 18 -53.80 16.60 10.51
C THR A 18 -54.15 18.04 10.10
N LYS A 19 -53.18 18.76 9.55
CA LYS A 19 -53.44 19.81 8.57
C LYS A 19 -52.59 19.53 7.33
N GLN A 20 -53.23 18.81 6.41
CA GLN A 20 -52.85 18.76 5.00
C GLN A 20 -52.37 20.15 4.54
N ARG A 21 -51.08 20.30 4.33
CA ARG A 21 -50.55 21.34 3.46
C ARG A 21 -50.30 20.69 2.12
N ASN A 22 -51.33 20.76 1.28
CA ASN A 22 -51.25 20.53 -0.16
C ASN A 22 -50.01 21.27 -0.70
N PRO A 23 -49.03 20.59 -1.33
CA PRO A 23 -48.03 21.32 -2.09
C PRO A 23 -48.75 21.92 -3.30
N LYS A 24 -48.97 23.25 -3.28
CA LYS A 24 -49.43 23.98 -4.46
C LYS A 24 -48.41 23.72 -5.57
N PHE A 25 -48.81 22.97 -6.58
CA PHE A 25 -48.13 22.89 -7.86
C PHE A 25 -48.36 24.22 -8.58
N THR A 26 -47.59 25.24 -8.21
CA THR A 26 -47.53 26.49 -8.98
C THR A 26 -46.46 26.32 -10.04
N ASP A 27 -46.92 26.09 -11.26
CA ASP A 27 -46.16 26.25 -12.47
C ASP A 27 -45.47 27.62 -12.48
N ARG A 28 -44.15 27.62 -12.63
CA ARG A 28 -43.34 28.83 -12.77
C ARG A 28 -42.25 28.61 -13.82
N THR A 29 -42.70 28.58 -15.07
CA THR A 29 -42.14 29.38 -16.16
C THR A 29 -40.64 29.71 -16.05
N GLY A 30 -39.82 28.91 -16.74
CA GLY A 30 -38.86 29.41 -17.73
C GLY A 30 -37.52 29.97 -17.27
N ASN A 31 -37.41 30.69 -16.15
CA ASN A 31 -36.20 31.51 -15.86
C ASN A 31 -35.64 31.34 -14.44
N ALA A 32 -35.87 30.19 -13.78
CA ALA A 32 -35.39 29.91 -12.42
C ALA A 32 -34.01 29.23 -12.35
N CYS A 33 -33.34 28.97 -13.49
CA CYS A 33 -32.15 28.13 -13.49
C CYS A 33 -30.83 28.86 -13.16
N VAL A 34 -30.80 30.20 -13.16
CA VAL A 34 -29.59 30.98 -12.80
C VAL A 34 -29.62 31.57 -11.39
N ASN A 35 -30.82 31.73 -10.79
CA ASN A 35 -30.95 32.32 -9.45
C ASN A 35 -31.05 31.30 -8.30
N CYS A 36 -31.05 29.99 -8.58
CA CYS A 36 -30.85 28.98 -7.54
C CYS A 36 -29.39 28.92 -7.02
N LEU A 37 -28.43 29.51 -7.75
CA LEU A 37 -27.03 29.60 -7.33
C LEU A 37 -26.80 30.56 -6.14
N SER A 38 -27.76 31.43 -5.84
CA SER A 38 -27.70 32.34 -4.68
C SER A 38 -28.39 31.77 -3.43
N ALA A 39 -29.07 30.62 -3.52
CA ALA A 39 -29.63 29.88 -2.38
C ALA A 39 -28.67 28.79 -1.84
N THR A 40 -27.64 28.43 -2.59
CA THR A 40 -26.54 27.55 -2.21
C THR A 40 -25.49 28.06 -1.20
N PRO A 41 -25.32 29.37 -0.89
CA PRO A 41 -24.17 29.80 -0.08
C PRO A 41 -24.30 29.42 1.41
N LYS A 42 -25.51 29.24 1.95
CA LYS A 42 -25.69 28.80 3.34
C LYS A 42 -25.30 27.33 3.54
N TRP A 43 -25.79 26.43 2.68
CA TRP A 43 -25.44 25.00 2.72
C TRP A 43 -23.99 24.76 2.30
N CYS A 44 -23.48 25.52 1.32
CA CYS A 44 -22.09 25.47 0.90
C CYS A 44 -21.14 25.98 2.00
N ARG A 45 -21.52 26.99 2.79
CA ARG A 45 -20.71 27.41 3.96
C ARG A 45 -20.74 26.39 5.09
N GLN A 46 -21.85 25.64 5.26
CA GLN A 46 -21.92 24.56 6.25
C GLN A 46 -21.05 23.36 5.85
N ASN A 47 -20.98 23.04 4.55
CA ASN A 47 -20.20 21.93 4.01
C ASN A 47 -18.97 22.40 3.23
N LEU A 48 -18.35 23.50 3.68
CA LEU A 48 -17.32 24.21 2.91
C LEU A 48 -16.14 23.32 2.57
N LEU A 49 -15.65 22.52 3.53
CA LEU A 49 -14.52 21.62 3.30
C LEU A 49 -14.84 20.55 2.25
N LEU A 50 -16.02 19.93 2.32
CA LEU A 50 -16.46 18.91 1.35
C LEU A 50 -16.58 19.51 -0.06
N VAL A 51 -17.18 20.70 -0.17
CA VAL A 51 -17.31 21.36 -1.48
C VAL A 51 -15.94 21.72 -2.05
N LEU A 52 -15.00 22.20 -1.22
CA LEU A 52 -13.63 22.52 -1.63
C LEU A 52 -12.85 21.28 -2.10
N THR A 53 -12.99 20.12 -1.45
CA THR A 53 -12.29 18.90 -1.88
C THR A 53 -12.83 18.36 -3.19
N ILE A 54 -14.15 18.34 -3.37
CA ILE A 54 -14.77 17.92 -4.64
C ILE A 54 -14.38 18.89 -5.77
N ALA A 55 -14.49 20.20 -5.54
CA ALA A 55 -14.07 21.20 -6.51
C ALA A 55 -12.57 21.08 -6.85
N GLY A 56 -11.73 20.81 -5.86
CA GLY A 56 -10.28 20.59 -6.03
C GLY A 56 -9.97 19.38 -6.91
N VAL A 57 -10.67 18.25 -6.72
CA VAL A 57 -10.49 17.05 -7.56
C VAL A 57 -10.93 17.32 -9.01
N ILE A 58 -12.08 17.98 -9.21
CA ILE A 58 -12.58 18.31 -10.55
C ILE A 58 -11.63 19.27 -11.27
N MET A 59 -11.22 20.35 -10.61
CA MET A 59 -10.25 21.31 -11.16
C MET A 59 -8.91 20.64 -11.46
N GLY A 60 -8.41 19.80 -10.55
CA GLY A 60 -7.17 19.05 -10.76
C GLY A 60 -7.22 18.11 -11.96
N PHE A 61 -8.34 17.41 -12.16
CA PHE A 61 -8.55 16.54 -13.32
C PHE A 61 -8.59 17.33 -14.64
N ILE A 62 -9.35 18.43 -14.69
CA ILE A 62 -9.44 19.28 -15.88
C ILE A 62 -8.08 19.90 -16.22
N PHE A 63 -7.36 20.40 -15.22
CA PHE A 63 -6.04 21.00 -15.39
C PHE A 63 -5.01 19.95 -15.85
N GLY A 64 -4.99 18.77 -15.23
CA GLY A 64 -4.12 17.66 -15.62
C GLY A 64 -4.36 17.17 -17.04
N PHE A 65 -5.63 17.07 -17.46
CA PHE A 65 -5.97 16.69 -18.84
C PHE A 65 -5.59 17.78 -19.85
N SER A 66 -5.79 19.06 -19.50
CA SER A 66 -5.46 20.20 -20.36
C SER A 66 -3.95 20.41 -20.53
N LEU A 67 -3.15 20.06 -19.53
CA LEU A 67 -1.68 20.15 -19.57
C LEU A 67 -1.02 19.00 -20.35
N ARG A 68 -1.68 17.85 -20.46
CA ARG A 68 -1.17 16.66 -21.16
C ARG A 68 -0.77 16.91 -22.64
N PRO A 69 -1.56 17.60 -23.48
CA PRO A 69 -1.17 17.85 -24.88
C PRO A 69 0.00 18.83 -25.02
N ALA A 70 0.29 19.65 -24.01
CA ALA A 70 1.34 20.67 -24.06
C ALA A 70 2.76 20.12 -23.86
N ASN A 71 2.93 18.82 -23.52
CA ASN A 71 4.22 18.17 -23.25
C ASN A 71 5.22 19.03 -22.45
N PRO A 72 4.85 19.47 -21.22
CA PRO A 72 5.73 20.33 -20.42
C PRO A 72 7.05 19.63 -20.06
N SER A 73 8.12 20.42 -19.93
CA SER A 73 9.43 19.96 -19.44
C SER A 73 9.32 19.29 -18.06
N ALA A 74 10.22 18.35 -17.75
CA ALA A 74 10.25 17.59 -16.50
C ALA A 74 10.27 18.51 -15.25
N ASP A 75 10.96 19.65 -15.33
CA ASP A 75 11.04 20.61 -14.23
C ASP A 75 9.69 21.28 -13.94
N ALA A 76 8.91 21.58 -14.97
CA ALA A 76 7.57 22.16 -14.81
C ALA A 76 6.59 21.17 -14.18
N ILE A 77 6.70 19.88 -14.52
CA ILE A 77 5.91 18.81 -13.90
C ILE A 77 6.25 18.70 -12.41
N MET A 78 7.55 18.75 -12.06
CA MET A 78 7.99 18.71 -10.67
C MET A 78 7.43 19.88 -9.84
N LEU A 79 7.44 21.10 -10.40
CA LEU A 79 6.89 22.29 -9.74
C LEU A 79 5.37 22.21 -9.53
N ILE A 80 4.63 21.70 -10.51
CA ILE A 80 3.17 21.51 -10.39
C ILE A 80 2.83 20.41 -9.37
N ALA A 81 3.64 19.34 -9.30
CA ALA A 81 3.44 18.24 -8.35
C ALA A 81 3.88 18.57 -6.91
N PHE A 82 4.73 19.59 -6.72
CA PHE A 82 5.28 20.00 -5.44
C PHE A 82 4.24 20.16 -4.30
N PRO A 83 3.14 20.93 -4.45
CA PRO A 83 2.14 21.07 -3.38
C PRO A 83 1.48 19.72 -3.00
N GLY A 84 1.28 18.82 -3.97
CA GLY A 84 0.78 17.47 -3.71
C GLY A 84 1.77 16.61 -2.93
N ASN A 85 3.05 16.71 -3.26
CA ASN A 85 4.12 16.00 -2.55
C ASN A 85 4.26 16.47 -1.10
N VAL A 86 4.15 17.78 -0.86
CA VAL A 86 4.15 18.35 0.50
C VAL A 86 2.96 17.85 1.32
N LEU A 87 1.75 17.85 0.73
CA LEU A 87 0.55 17.31 1.38
C LEU A 87 0.73 15.84 1.75
N MET A 88 1.24 15.01 0.83
CA MET A 88 1.49 13.58 1.09
C MET A 88 2.51 13.38 2.21
N ARG A 89 3.56 14.21 2.29
CA ARG A 89 4.55 14.15 3.37
C ARG A 89 3.95 14.54 4.72
N MET A 90 3.09 15.55 4.77
CA MET A 90 2.37 15.94 5.99
C MET A 90 1.45 14.83 6.50
N LEU A 91 0.67 14.20 5.61
CA LEU A 91 -0.23 13.09 5.99
C LEU A 91 0.54 11.86 6.49
N LYS A 92 1.65 11.51 5.83
CA LYS A 92 2.51 10.38 6.23
C LYS A 92 3.20 10.59 7.57
N MET A 93 3.50 11.82 7.96
CA MET A 93 4.06 12.09 9.29
C MET A 93 3.01 11.91 10.40
N MET A 94 1.74 12.23 10.14
CA MET A 94 0.67 12.07 11.13
C MET A 94 0.17 10.63 11.27
N ILE A 95 0.32 9.77 10.25
CA ILE A 95 -0.30 8.44 10.25
C ILE A 95 0.20 7.53 11.38
N VAL A 96 1.52 7.49 11.62
CA VAL A 96 2.14 6.62 12.63
C VAL A 96 1.65 6.94 14.05
N PRO A 97 1.74 8.19 14.56
CA PRO A 97 1.28 8.50 15.91
C PRO A 97 -0.25 8.36 16.08
N LEU A 98 -1.03 8.68 15.04
CA LEU A 98 -2.49 8.58 15.10
C LEU A 98 -2.98 7.14 15.17
N ILE A 99 -2.40 6.22 14.38
CA ILE A 99 -2.80 4.81 14.41
C ILE A 99 -2.45 4.18 15.77
N VAL A 100 -1.24 4.40 16.28
CA VAL A 100 -0.80 3.80 17.55
C VAL A 100 -1.66 4.29 18.72
N SER A 101 -1.88 5.59 18.84
CA SER A 101 -2.70 6.16 19.91
C SER A 101 -4.17 5.73 19.83
N CYS A 102 -4.75 5.66 18.62
CA CYS A 102 -6.11 5.20 18.39
C CYS A 102 -6.26 3.70 18.71
N MET A 103 -5.29 2.86 18.34
CA MET A 103 -5.30 1.44 18.67
C MET A 103 -5.21 1.19 20.17
N ILE A 104 -4.29 1.87 20.87
CA ILE A 104 -4.14 1.72 22.33
C ILE A 104 -5.42 2.16 23.05
N THR A 105 -5.93 3.36 22.76
CA THR A 105 -7.14 3.89 23.42
C THR A 105 -8.37 3.06 23.07
N GLY A 106 -8.47 2.63 21.81
CA GLY A 106 -9.55 1.78 21.31
C GLY A 106 -9.60 0.44 22.02
N LEU A 107 -8.45 -0.21 22.25
CA LEU A 107 -8.42 -1.50 22.95
C LEU A 107 -8.55 -1.35 24.47
N ALA A 108 -8.00 -0.28 25.06
CA ALA A 108 -8.08 -0.04 26.50
C ALA A 108 -9.51 0.24 27.01
N SER A 109 -10.40 0.72 26.15
CA SER A 109 -11.80 1.03 26.50
C SER A 109 -12.74 -0.19 26.51
N LEU A 110 -12.29 -1.38 26.08
CA LEU A 110 -13.14 -2.57 25.95
C LEU A 110 -12.66 -3.73 26.82
N ASP A 111 -13.61 -4.44 27.44
CA ASP A 111 -13.34 -5.68 28.17
C ASP A 111 -12.78 -6.77 27.25
N ALA A 112 -11.80 -7.57 27.72
CA ALA A 112 -11.12 -8.61 26.94
C ALA A 112 -12.08 -9.62 26.26
N LYS A 113 -13.18 -9.98 26.95
CA LYS A 113 -14.19 -10.91 26.40
C LYS A 113 -15.02 -10.29 25.28
N ASN A 114 -15.28 -8.98 25.37
CA ASN A 114 -16.08 -8.26 24.39
C ASN A 114 -15.22 -7.83 23.20
N SER A 115 -13.97 -7.42 23.43
CA SER A 115 -13.02 -7.05 22.39
C SER A 115 -12.67 -8.24 21.49
N GLY A 116 -12.49 -9.45 22.03
CA GLY A 116 -12.26 -10.66 21.25
C GLY A 116 -13.44 -11.04 20.34
N ARG A 117 -14.68 -10.90 20.82
CA ARG A 117 -15.89 -11.19 20.02
C ARG A 117 -16.12 -10.15 18.93
N MET A 118 -15.87 -8.88 19.23
CA MET A 118 -15.94 -7.80 18.24
C MET A 118 -14.85 -7.96 17.18
N GLY A 119 -13.62 -8.27 17.58
CA GLY A 119 -12.50 -8.53 16.67
C GLY A 119 -12.78 -9.73 15.75
N LEU A 120 -13.28 -10.85 16.28
CA LEU A 120 -13.61 -12.02 15.47
C LEU A 120 -14.72 -11.72 14.45
N ARG A 121 -15.77 -10.98 14.84
CA ARG A 121 -16.82 -10.53 13.91
C ARG A 121 -16.25 -9.64 12.82
N ALA A 122 -15.35 -8.72 13.16
CA ALA A 122 -14.68 -7.86 12.19
C ALA A 122 -13.83 -8.67 11.21
N ILE A 123 -13.04 -9.64 11.69
CA ILE A 123 -12.21 -10.52 10.84
C ILE A 123 -13.08 -11.30 9.86
N VAL A 124 -14.15 -11.96 10.34
CA VAL A 124 -15.08 -12.72 9.48
C VAL A 124 -15.76 -11.80 8.46
N TYR A 125 -16.17 -10.60 8.87
CA TYR A 125 -16.75 -9.59 7.98
C TYR A 125 -15.77 -9.19 6.87
N TYR A 126 -14.50 -8.90 7.21
CA TYR A 126 -13.47 -8.55 6.24
C TYR A 126 -13.19 -9.70 5.26
N PHE A 127 -13.05 -10.93 5.75
CA PHE A 127 -12.85 -12.08 4.86
C PHE A 127 -14.00 -12.27 3.87
N LEU A 128 -15.25 -12.18 4.34
CA LEU A 128 -16.41 -12.37 3.48
C LEU A 128 -16.50 -11.27 2.42
N THR A 129 -16.32 -10.00 2.80
CA THR A 129 -16.39 -8.89 1.82
C THR A 129 -15.22 -8.91 0.84
N THR A 130 -14.01 -9.29 1.27
CA THR A 130 -12.86 -9.44 0.37
C THR A 130 -13.08 -10.59 -0.61
N PHE A 131 -13.63 -11.71 -0.16
CA PHE A 131 -13.96 -12.83 -1.03
C PHE A 131 -14.98 -12.44 -2.12
N VAL A 132 -16.07 -11.76 -1.73
CA VAL A 132 -17.05 -11.23 -2.68
C VAL A 132 -16.42 -10.23 -3.66
N ALA A 133 -15.58 -9.31 -3.17
CA ALA A 133 -14.88 -8.34 -4.00
C ALA A 133 -13.91 -8.99 -5.01
N ILE A 134 -13.20 -10.05 -4.61
CA ILE A 134 -12.31 -10.81 -5.50
C ILE A 134 -13.12 -11.49 -6.61
N ILE A 135 -14.24 -12.14 -6.29
CA ILE A 135 -15.10 -12.78 -7.29
C ILE A 135 -15.60 -11.73 -8.29
N LEU A 136 -16.13 -10.61 -7.80
CA LEU A 136 -16.58 -9.51 -8.66
C LEU A 136 -15.43 -8.97 -9.53
N GLY A 137 -14.25 -8.77 -8.95
CA GLY A 137 -13.06 -8.32 -9.67
C GLY A 137 -12.64 -9.27 -10.79
N ILE A 138 -12.65 -10.59 -10.52
CA ILE A 138 -12.35 -11.62 -11.51
C ILE A 138 -13.42 -11.64 -12.62
N VAL A 139 -14.71 -11.55 -12.27
CA VAL A 139 -15.79 -11.49 -13.26
C VAL A 139 -15.67 -10.24 -14.14
N LEU A 140 -15.37 -9.08 -13.56
CA LEU A 140 -15.19 -7.82 -14.29
C LEU A 140 -13.99 -7.85 -15.23
N VAL A 141 -12.83 -8.33 -14.76
CA VAL A 141 -11.61 -8.40 -15.58
C VAL A 141 -11.76 -9.43 -16.71
N LEU A 142 -12.42 -10.56 -16.45
CA LEU A 142 -12.70 -11.57 -17.48
C LEU A 142 -13.89 -11.20 -18.38
N SER A 143 -14.71 -10.22 -18.02
CA SER A 143 -15.79 -9.75 -18.90
C SER A 143 -15.29 -8.66 -19.83
N ILE A 144 -14.64 -7.64 -19.27
CA ILE A 144 -14.15 -6.47 -20.01
C ILE A 144 -12.82 -6.75 -20.71
N HIS A 145 -12.03 -7.72 -20.22
CA HIS A 145 -10.65 -7.99 -20.66
C HIS A 145 -9.83 -6.71 -20.87
N PRO A 146 -9.66 -5.87 -19.82
CA PRO A 146 -8.92 -4.63 -19.96
C PRO A 146 -7.42 -4.93 -20.17
N GLY A 147 -6.94 -4.75 -21.39
CA GLY A 147 -5.52 -4.85 -21.73
C GLY A 147 -5.33 -5.05 -23.23
N GLN A 148 -4.58 -4.16 -23.88
CA GLN A 148 -4.08 -4.45 -25.23
C GLN A 148 -2.94 -5.48 -25.08
N PRO A 149 -2.95 -6.60 -25.83
CA PRO A 149 -1.80 -7.49 -25.91
C PRO A 149 -0.71 -6.78 -26.71
N ASP A 150 0.00 -5.86 -26.06
CA ASP A 150 1.14 -5.20 -26.66
C ASP A 150 2.28 -6.22 -26.74
N ASN A 151 2.53 -6.72 -27.96
CA ASN A 151 3.64 -7.62 -28.29
C ASN A 151 5.00 -6.92 -28.24
N SER A 152 5.05 -5.67 -27.81
CA SER A 152 6.29 -4.99 -27.40
C SER A 152 6.83 -5.71 -26.18
N ALA A 153 7.74 -6.66 -26.39
CA ALA A 153 8.58 -7.25 -25.36
C ALA A 153 9.31 -6.12 -24.64
N ARG A 154 8.65 -5.57 -23.60
CA ARG A 154 9.21 -4.55 -22.74
C ARG A 154 10.48 -5.16 -22.20
N LYS A 155 11.62 -4.60 -22.60
CA LYS A 155 12.96 -5.01 -22.14
C LYS A 155 12.96 -4.94 -20.62
N ARG A 156 12.54 -6.04 -20.00
CA ARG A 156 12.71 -6.31 -18.58
C ARG A 156 14.21 -6.29 -18.44
N SER A 157 14.74 -5.30 -17.73
CA SER A 157 16.17 -5.17 -17.50
C SER A 157 16.69 -6.56 -17.11
N LEU A 158 17.63 -7.09 -17.89
CA LEU A 158 18.30 -8.39 -17.73
C LEU A 158 19.20 -8.41 -16.47
N ARG A 159 18.80 -7.69 -15.42
CA ARG A 159 19.26 -7.93 -14.07
C ARG A 159 18.22 -8.87 -13.51
N GLU A 160 18.44 -10.16 -13.75
CA GLU A 160 17.62 -11.28 -13.34
C GLU A 160 17.57 -11.33 -11.81
N LYS A 161 16.78 -10.41 -11.23
CA LYS A 161 16.45 -10.42 -9.82
C LYS A 161 15.58 -11.65 -9.64
N HIS A 162 16.14 -12.74 -9.08
CA HIS A 162 15.34 -13.90 -8.70
C HIS A 162 14.12 -13.39 -7.95
N PRO A 163 12.91 -13.53 -8.53
CA PRO A 163 11.74 -12.99 -7.90
C PRO A 163 11.55 -13.73 -6.58
N PRO A 164 11.24 -13.03 -5.48
CA PRO A 164 10.99 -13.71 -4.22
C PRO A 164 9.86 -14.72 -4.39
N THR A 165 10.06 -15.91 -3.83
CA THR A 165 9.07 -16.99 -3.88
C THR A 165 7.85 -16.55 -3.07
N SER A 166 6.66 -17.09 -3.39
CA SER A 166 5.46 -16.83 -2.58
C SER A 166 5.65 -17.20 -1.10
N LEU A 167 6.47 -18.22 -0.82
CA LEU A 167 6.88 -18.58 0.54
C LEU A 167 7.73 -17.48 1.19
N ASP A 168 8.63 -16.84 0.44
CA ASP A 168 9.46 -15.74 0.96
C ASP A 168 8.60 -14.53 1.32
N ALA A 169 7.60 -14.20 0.48
CA ALA A 169 6.64 -13.14 0.79
C ALA A 169 5.78 -13.45 2.03
N PHE A 170 5.36 -14.70 2.20
CA PHE A 170 4.64 -15.14 3.39
C PHE A 170 5.53 -15.08 4.64
N LEU A 171 6.77 -15.57 4.55
CA LEU A 171 7.75 -15.49 5.64
C LEU A 171 8.07 -14.03 5.98
N ASP A 172 8.16 -13.14 5.00
CA ASP A 172 8.37 -11.71 5.22
C ASP A 172 7.16 -11.05 5.89
N LEU A 173 5.92 -11.44 5.56
CA LEU A 173 4.75 -11.00 6.30
C LEU A 173 4.85 -11.39 7.78
N PHE A 174 5.18 -12.65 8.07
CA PHE A 174 5.34 -13.13 9.45
C PHE A 174 6.46 -12.40 10.20
N ARG A 175 7.60 -12.16 9.55
CA ARG A 175 8.70 -11.37 10.13
C ARG A 175 8.29 -9.93 10.44
N ASN A 176 7.52 -9.30 9.55
CA ASN A 176 7.04 -7.94 9.77
C ASN A 176 5.92 -7.84 10.83
N ILE A 177 5.21 -8.94 11.14
CA ILE A 177 4.26 -8.99 12.27
C ILE A 177 4.99 -8.94 13.63
N PHE A 178 6.16 -9.57 13.71
CA PHE A 178 6.99 -9.62 14.92
C PHE A 178 8.34 -8.95 14.68
N PRO A 179 8.41 -7.61 14.64
CA PRO A 179 9.66 -6.92 14.39
C PRO A 179 10.61 -7.01 15.59
N ASP A 180 11.91 -7.09 15.30
CA ASP A 180 12.96 -7.09 16.33
C ASP A 180 13.00 -5.76 17.11
N ASN A 181 12.59 -4.66 16.47
CA ASN A 181 12.51 -3.33 17.07
C ASN A 181 11.27 -2.56 16.60
N ILE A 182 10.40 -2.20 17.55
CA ILE A 182 9.14 -1.47 17.29
C ILE A 182 9.39 -0.09 16.68
N LEU A 183 10.43 0.63 17.16
CA LEU A 183 10.76 1.95 16.62
C LEU A 183 11.24 1.84 15.18
N GLN A 184 12.07 0.83 14.89
CA GLN A 184 12.56 0.56 13.54
C GLN A 184 11.42 0.17 12.58
N ALA A 185 10.49 -0.67 13.03
CA ALA A 185 9.34 -1.10 12.25
C ALA A 185 8.41 0.03 11.82
N CYS A 186 8.43 1.18 12.52
CA CYS A 186 7.62 2.35 12.14
C CYS A 186 8.12 3.03 10.86
N PHE A 187 9.39 2.86 10.49
CA PHE A 187 9.99 3.52 9.33
C PHE A 187 10.72 2.57 8.37
N GLN A 188 10.86 1.29 8.71
CA GLN A 188 11.50 0.27 7.87
C GLN A 188 10.66 -1.01 7.86
N HIS A 189 10.73 -1.75 6.76
CA HIS A 189 10.13 -3.08 6.65
C HIS A 189 11.14 -4.06 6.07
N THR A 190 11.06 -5.32 6.49
CA THR A 190 11.95 -6.38 6.00
C THR A 190 11.41 -6.93 4.69
N LYS A 191 12.30 -7.10 3.71
CA LYS A 191 11.98 -7.69 2.42
C LYS A 191 13.10 -8.58 1.94
N THR A 192 12.76 -9.78 1.51
CA THR A 192 13.70 -10.72 0.91
C THR A 192 14.22 -10.20 -0.41
N VAL A 193 15.54 -10.08 -0.50
CA VAL A 193 16.24 -9.76 -1.73
C VAL A 193 17.28 -10.85 -1.98
N TYR A 194 17.24 -11.38 -3.19
CA TYR A 194 18.28 -12.25 -3.70
C TYR A 194 19.41 -11.37 -4.24
N VAL A 195 20.54 -11.40 -3.56
CA VAL A 195 21.77 -10.74 -3.99
C VAL A 195 22.63 -11.81 -4.64
N VAL A 196 23.26 -11.48 -5.77
CA VAL A 196 24.32 -12.31 -6.34
C VAL A 196 25.52 -12.09 -5.45
N ASP A 197 26.02 -13.15 -4.80
CA ASP A 197 27.37 -13.07 -4.21
C ASP A 197 28.34 -13.03 -5.39
N ASP A 198 28.94 -11.85 -5.63
CA ASP A 198 30.13 -11.76 -6.46
C ASP A 198 31.21 -12.61 -5.76
N PRO A 199 31.88 -13.55 -6.46
CA PRO A 199 32.85 -14.42 -5.80
C PRO A 199 33.97 -13.57 -5.19
N GLU A 200 34.20 -13.70 -3.87
CA GLU A 200 35.39 -13.13 -3.24
C GLU A 200 36.62 -13.57 -4.04
N GLU A 201 37.36 -12.60 -4.57
CA GLU A 201 38.57 -12.83 -5.33
C GLU A 201 39.66 -13.32 -4.37
N PHE A 202 39.69 -14.61 -4.09
CA PHE A 202 40.78 -15.21 -3.34
C PHE A 202 42.03 -15.25 -4.23
N ILE A 203 42.92 -14.27 -4.05
CA ILE A 203 44.27 -14.33 -4.61
C ILE A 203 45.09 -15.30 -3.75
N LEU A 204 45.26 -16.53 -4.24
CA LEU A 204 46.27 -17.46 -3.72
C LEU A 204 47.66 -16.91 -4.08
N THR A 205 48.29 -16.17 -3.18
CA THR A 205 49.75 -16.08 -3.20
C THR A 205 50.30 -17.44 -2.77
N ASN A 206 51.15 -18.05 -3.59
CA ASN A 206 51.80 -19.31 -3.28
C ASN A 206 52.60 -19.14 -1.97
N LEU A 207 52.07 -19.65 -0.87
CA LEU A 207 52.79 -19.83 0.38
C LEU A 207 52.88 -21.33 0.65
N ASP A 208 54.13 -21.74 0.72
CA ASP A 208 54.61 -23.11 0.86
C ASP A 208 54.03 -23.77 2.12
N LYS A 209 53.44 -24.94 1.90
CA LYS A 209 53.39 -26.14 2.77
C LYS A 209 53.59 -25.93 4.27
N SER A 210 52.55 -26.23 5.07
CA SER A 210 52.59 -27.28 6.11
C SER A 210 51.33 -27.32 6.99
N ASN A 211 50.73 -28.51 7.03
CA ASN A 211 49.99 -29.14 8.14
C ASN A 211 48.88 -28.35 8.90
N SER A 212 47.66 -28.89 8.77
CA SER A 212 46.66 -29.12 9.83
C SER A 212 45.30 -28.38 9.74
N SER A 213 44.29 -29.23 9.50
CA SER A 213 42.93 -29.34 10.10
C SER A 213 41.95 -28.15 10.13
N ASP A 214 40.76 -28.46 9.57
CA ASP A 214 39.42 -27.96 9.87
C ASP A 214 38.94 -26.66 9.19
N LEU A 215 38.26 -26.83 8.05
CA LEU A 215 36.98 -26.17 7.77
C LEU A 215 36.25 -26.86 6.60
N ILE A 216 35.04 -27.38 6.83
CA ILE A 216 34.15 -27.82 5.75
C ILE A 216 33.48 -26.56 5.17
N THR A 217 34.09 -26.02 4.13
CA THR A 217 33.47 -25.06 3.21
C THR A 217 33.64 -25.63 1.80
N THR A 218 32.60 -26.26 1.27
CA THR A 218 32.61 -26.77 -0.12
C THR A 218 32.23 -25.64 -1.07
N THR A 219 33.17 -24.74 -1.35
CA THR A 219 33.20 -23.95 -2.59
C THR A 219 34.36 -24.49 -3.42
N GLN A 220 34.08 -25.49 -4.26
CA GLN A 220 35.11 -26.09 -5.11
C GLN A 220 35.24 -25.26 -6.40
N ARG A 221 36.15 -24.28 -6.41
CA ARG A 221 36.59 -23.61 -7.65
C ARG A 221 37.49 -24.59 -8.42
N SER A 222 36.94 -25.34 -9.38
CA SER A 222 37.75 -26.16 -10.28
C SER A 222 38.44 -25.25 -11.30
N VAL A 223 39.73 -24.96 -11.07
CA VAL A 223 40.60 -24.33 -12.08
C VAL A 223 41.25 -25.45 -12.88
N THR A 224 40.73 -25.74 -14.07
CA THR A 224 41.37 -26.69 -14.99
C THR A 224 42.29 -25.91 -15.93
N THR A 225 43.57 -25.84 -15.60
CA THR A 225 44.58 -25.25 -16.50
C THR A 225 45.06 -26.31 -17.48
N THR A 226 44.55 -26.30 -18.71
CA THR A 226 45.12 -27.11 -19.80
C THR A 226 46.29 -26.36 -20.43
N LEU A 227 47.52 -26.86 -20.23
CA LEU A 227 48.71 -26.36 -20.92
C LEU A 227 48.77 -26.97 -22.32
N ASN A 228 48.60 -26.16 -23.36
CA ASN A 228 48.76 -26.59 -24.75
C ASN A 228 50.20 -26.32 -25.22
N LEU A 229 51.05 -27.36 -25.30
CA LEU A 229 52.51 -27.25 -25.51
C LEU A 229 52.97 -26.87 -26.94
N THR A 230 52.15 -26.16 -27.72
CA THR A 230 52.52 -25.73 -29.09
C THR A 230 52.34 -24.24 -29.35
N SER A 231 51.62 -23.53 -28.50
CA SER A 231 51.63 -22.06 -28.41
C SER A 231 51.73 -21.73 -26.92
N ASN A 232 52.63 -20.83 -26.55
CA ASN A 232 52.91 -20.46 -25.15
C ASN A 232 51.73 -19.63 -24.56
N GLU A 233 50.53 -20.19 -24.56
CA GLU A 233 49.27 -19.52 -24.24
C GLU A 233 48.50 -20.38 -23.25
N SER A 234 48.49 -19.94 -22.00
CA SER A 234 47.69 -20.53 -20.93
C SER A 234 46.27 -19.99 -21.03
N THR A 235 45.34 -20.77 -21.57
CA THR A 235 43.92 -20.44 -21.52
C THR A 235 43.34 -20.97 -20.21
N THR A 236 43.06 -20.08 -19.26
CA THR A 236 42.34 -20.40 -18.03
C THR A 236 40.85 -20.30 -18.31
N VAL A 237 40.15 -21.43 -18.40
CA VAL A 237 38.67 -21.44 -18.43
C VAL A 237 38.19 -21.43 -16.98
N VAL A 238 37.62 -20.30 -16.56
CA VAL A 238 36.97 -20.16 -15.25
C VAL A 238 35.48 -20.40 -15.47
N ASN A 239 34.97 -21.54 -15.00
CA ASN A 239 33.52 -21.76 -14.92
C ASN A 239 33.00 -21.11 -13.63
N GLU A 240 32.27 -20.01 -13.77
CA GLU A 240 31.62 -19.30 -12.67
C GLU A 240 30.25 -19.93 -12.38
N THR A 241 30.09 -20.54 -11.19
CA THR A 241 28.77 -20.89 -10.67
C THR A 241 28.23 -19.70 -9.86
N ILE A 242 27.30 -18.95 -10.44
CA ILE A 242 26.58 -17.87 -9.75
C ILE A 242 25.71 -18.50 -8.65
N GLN A 243 26.00 -18.18 -7.39
CA GLN A 243 25.20 -18.63 -6.24
C GLN A 243 24.34 -17.48 -5.70
N TRP A 244 23.04 -17.72 -5.58
CA TRP A 244 22.09 -16.75 -5.05
C TRP A 244 21.97 -16.91 -3.54
N VAL A 245 22.40 -15.91 -2.79
CA VAL A 245 22.25 -15.88 -1.33
C VAL A 245 21.04 -15.03 -0.95
N ARG A 246 20.23 -15.56 -0.03
CA ARG A 246 19.06 -14.84 0.50
C ARG A 246 19.53 -13.84 1.54
N SER A 247 19.31 -12.56 1.25
CA SER A 247 19.57 -11.47 2.20
C SER A 247 18.24 -10.84 2.65
N TYR A 248 18.24 -10.28 3.86
CA TYR A 248 17.10 -9.61 4.48
C TYR A 248 17.42 -8.14 4.77
N PRO A 249 17.74 -7.32 3.76
CA PRO A 249 17.99 -5.91 3.99
C PRO A 249 16.71 -5.23 4.52
N MET A 250 16.89 -4.29 5.44
CA MET A 250 15.82 -3.37 5.82
C MET A 250 15.61 -2.39 4.68
N GLU A 251 14.39 -2.32 4.12
CA GLU A 251 14.05 -1.34 3.10
C GLU A 251 13.49 -0.09 3.79
N ASP A 252 14.12 1.06 3.54
CA ASP A 252 13.67 2.35 4.06
C ASP A 252 12.22 2.62 3.63
N GLY A 253 11.42 3.07 4.59
CA GLY A 253 10.01 3.37 4.39
C GLY A 253 9.81 4.49 3.37
N MET A 254 8.81 4.30 2.51
CA MET A 254 8.30 5.26 1.52
C MET A 254 9.37 6.21 0.94
N ASN A 255 10.26 5.68 0.10
CA ASN A 255 11.04 6.53 -0.80
C ASN A 255 10.08 7.27 -1.75
N VAL A 256 9.77 8.53 -1.44
CA VAL A 256 8.89 9.38 -2.26
C VAL A 256 9.59 9.93 -3.51
N LEU A 257 10.89 9.68 -3.68
CA LEU A 257 11.70 10.23 -4.77
C LEU A 257 12.15 9.18 -5.79
N GLY A 258 11.88 7.89 -5.55
CA GLY A 258 12.08 6.84 -6.54
C GLY A 258 13.41 6.97 -7.29
N GLN A 259 14.51 6.99 -6.55
CA GLN A 259 15.85 6.75 -7.07
C GLN A 259 16.43 5.53 -6.37
#